data_AF-A0A2D7GSF0-F1
#
_entry.id   AF-A0A2D7GSF0-F1
#
_cell.length_a   1.000
_cell.length_b   1.000
_cell.length_c   1.000
_cell.angle_alpha   90.00
_cell.angle_beta   90.00
_cell.angle_gamma   90.00
#
_symmetry.space_group_name_H-M   'P 1'
#
loop_
_entity.id
_entity.type
_entity.pdbx_description
1 polymer ?
#
loop_
_entity_poly.entity_id
_entity_poly.type
_entity_poly.pdbx_seq_one_letter_code
_entity_poly.pdbx_strand_id
1 'polypeptide(L)'
;MIDFRKYHQAHEILINLQRGLLSAESIVGNDFDDPRRSAVSYLAGKILRARDGETDISVLLGRYGQPFLSQESAERSKSYRLLKKGEMVLGDMVKIKSFTVKFVMEIGGFAIVVKYENTQHKADAA
;
A
#
# COMPACT_ATOMS: atom_id res chain seq x y z
N MET A 1 11.22 -8.68 -11.60
CA MET A 1 12.49 -8.72 -10.84
C MET A 1 12.33 -7.90 -9.56
N ILE A 2 12.79 -8.37 -8.40
CA ILE A 2 12.71 -7.61 -7.14
C ILE A 2 13.81 -6.54 -7.16
N ASP A 3 13.44 -5.26 -7.02
CA ASP A 3 14.43 -4.21 -6.79
C ASP A 3 14.87 -4.26 -5.31
N PHE A 4 15.93 -5.02 -5.06
CA PHE A 4 16.46 -5.28 -3.73
C PHE A 4 16.84 -3.98 -2.99
N ARG A 5 17.26 -2.94 -3.73
CA ARG A 5 17.59 -1.63 -3.15
C ARG A 5 16.38 -0.96 -2.54
N LYS A 6 15.25 -0.95 -3.27
CA LYS A 6 13.98 -0.36 -2.79
C LYS A 6 13.40 -1.14 -1.60
N TYR A 7 13.52 -2.46 -1.61
CA TYR A 7 13.12 -3.30 -0.48
C TYR A 7 13.94 -2.98 0.78
N HIS A 8 15.27 -2.99 0.65
CA HIS A 8 16.17 -2.73 1.78
C HIS A 8 15.95 -1.31 2.34
N GLN A 9 15.83 -0.29 1.48
CA GLN A 9 15.53 1.07 1.90
C GLN A 9 14.20 1.18 2.65
N ALA A 10 13.13 0.56 2.12
CA ALA A 10 11.83 0.58 2.77
C ALA A 10 11.86 -0.10 4.15
N HIS A 11 12.59 -1.21 4.26
CA HIS A 11 12.74 -1.98 5.49
C HIS A 11 13.57 -1.23 6.54
N GLU A 12 14.70 -0.65 6.14
CA GLU A 12 15.55 0.18 7.00
C GLU A 12 14.83 1.43 7.51
N ILE A 13 14.04 2.11 6.66
CA ILE A 13 13.22 3.26 7.08
C ILE A 13 12.23 2.85 8.18
N LEU A 14 11.58 1.69 8.04
CA LEU A 14 10.63 1.21 9.04
C LEU A 14 11.30 0.82 10.35
N ILE A 15 12.41 0.10 10.30
CA ILE A 15 13.17 -0.28 11.50
C ILE A 15 13.65 0.96 12.24
N ASN A 16 14.16 1.96 11.53
CA ASN A 16 14.69 3.17 12.16
C ASN A 16 13.58 4.06 12.76
N LEU A 17 12.38 4.07 12.19
CA LEU A 17 11.20 4.69 12.81
C LEU A 17 10.76 3.94 14.08
N GLN A 18 10.71 2.60 14.03
CA GLN A 18 10.34 1.78 15.20
C GLN A 18 11.35 1.93 16.36
N ARG A 19 12.64 2.07 16.03
CA ARG A 19 13.71 2.28 17.00
C ARG A 19 13.78 3.72 17.53
N GLY A 20 12.96 4.64 17.02
CA GLY A 20 13.02 6.07 17.37
C GLY A 20 14.29 6.78 16.86
N LEU A 21 15.06 6.15 15.98
CA LEU A 21 16.29 6.71 15.39
C LEU A 21 15.99 7.70 14.28
N LEU A 22 14.84 7.56 13.62
CA LEU A 22 14.28 8.54 12.71
C LEU A 22 13.05 9.15 13.35
N SER A 23 13.00 10.49 13.42
CA SER A 23 11.76 11.19 13.72
C SER A 23 10.81 11.09 12.53
N ALA A 24 9.53 10.89 12.80
CA ALA A 24 8.46 10.96 11.82
C ALA A 24 8.48 12.27 10.98
N GLU A 25 9.05 13.34 11.52
CA GLU A 25 9.13 14.67 10.90
C GLU A 25 10.38 14.84 10.02
N SER A 26 11.38 13.97 10.19
CA SER A 26 12.65 14.03 9.44
C SER A 26 12.52 13.52 8.00
N ILE A 27 11.37 12.92 7.68
CA ILE A 27 11.06 12.37 6.37
C ILE A 27 10.08 13.34 5.68
N VAL A 28 10.59 14.48 5.23
CA VAL A 28 9.79 15.52 4.60
C VAL A 28 9.51 15.15 3.14
N GLY A 29 8.23 14.93 2.83
CA GLY A 29 7.67 14.81 1.48
C GLY A 29 6.20 15.21 1.53
N ASN A 30 5.64 15.71 0.43
CA ASN A 30 4.21 16.03 0.32
C ASN A 30 3.36 14.83 0.77
N ASP A 31 2.11 15.03 1.22
CA ASP A 31 1.20 13.93 1.67
C ASP A 31 1.01 12.78 0.64
N PHE A 32 1.33 13.03 -0.64
CA PHE A 32 1.37 12.06 -1.73
C PHE A 32 2.73 11.35 -1.92
N ASP A 33 3.81 11.97 -1.45
CA ASP A 33 5.20 11.51 -1.54
C ASP A 33 5.79 11.16 -0.17
N ASP A 34 4.98 10.91 0.86
CA ASP A 34 5.49 10.44 2.16
C ASP A 34 6.29 9.14 1.94
N PRO A 35 7.63 9.17 2.10
CA PRO A 35 8.49 8.03 1.81
C PRO A 35 8.17 6.82 2.70
N ARG A 36 7.60 7.04 3.89
CA ARG A 36 7.15 5.97 4.79
C ARG A 36 5.94 5.27 4.23
N ARG A 37 4.97 6.04 3.72
CA ARG A 37 3.79 5.49 3.04
C ARG A 37 4.20 4.65 1.84
N SER A 38 5.13 5.15 1.04
CA SER A 38 5.68 4.42 -0.10
C SER A 38 6.41 3.14 0.34
N ALA A 39 7.22 3.21 1.39
CA ALA A 39 7.95 2.07 1.95
C ALA A 39 7.01 0.98 2.51
N VAL A 40 6.05 1.35 3.36
CA VAL A 40 5.08 0.42 3.96
C VAL A 40 4.19 -0.17 2.88
N SER A 41 3.65 0.65 1.96
CA SER A 41 2.83 0.15 0.86
C SER A 41 3.62 -0.79 -0.06
N TYR A 42 4.90 -0.50 -0.33
CA TYR A 42 5.77 -1.37 -1.10
C TYR A 42 6.00 -2.72 -0.41
N LEU A 43 6.40 -2.70 0.86
CA LEU A 43 6.67 -3.92 1.63
C LEU A 43 5.42 -4.76 1.84
N ALA A 44 4.32 -4.14 2.26
CA ALA A 44 3.03 -4.79 2.40
C ALA A 44 2.59 -5.40 1.06
N GLY A 45 2.72 -4.64 -0.04
CA GLY A 45 2.44 -5.13 -1.38
C GLY A 45 3.31 -6.33 -1.73
N LYS A 46 4.62 -6.31 -1.43
CA LYS A 46 5.52 -7.44 -1.70
C LYS A 46 5.15 -8.69 -0.88
N ILE A 47 4.91 -8.54 0.42
CA ILE A 47 4.48 -9.63 1.31
C ILE A 47 3.17 -10.25 0.79
N LEU A 48 2.19 -9.41 0.46
CA LEU A 48 0.90 -9.84 -0.04
C LEU A 48 1.00 -10.52 -1.41
N ARG A 49 1.81 -10.00 -2.34
CA ARG A 49 2.05 -10.65 -3.63
C ARG A 49 2.73 -12.02 -3.47
N ALA A 50 3.71 -12.13 -2.57
CA ALA A 50 4.38 -13.40 -2.29
C ALA A 50 3.44 -14.42 -1.64
N ARG A 51 2.54 -13.96 -0.75
CA ARG A 51 1.56 -14.80 -0.05
C ARG A 51 0.38 -15.22 -0.93
N ASP A 52 -0.15 -14.29 -1.72
CA ASP A 52 -1.40 -14.48 -2.47
C ASP A 52 -1.16 -14.84 -3.96
N GLY A 53 0.08 -14.77 -4.47
CA GLY A 53 0.46 -15.12 -5.85
C GLY A 53 0.07 -14.10 -6.92
N GLU A 54 -0.59 -13.01 -6.55
CA GLU A 54 -1.09 -11.98 -7.46
C GLU A 54 0.01 -10.96 -7.78
N THR A 55 0.05 -10.43 -9.00
CA THR A 55 1.01 -9.40 -9.40
C THR A 55 0.46 -7.98 -9.22
N ASP A 56 -0.85 -7.81 -9.45
CA ASP A 56 -1.51 -6.50 -9.56
C ASP A 56 -2.28 -6.16 -8.28
N ILE A 57 -1.51 -5.91 -7.23
CA ILE A 57 -2.01 -5.48 -5.91
C ILE A 57 -1.53 -4.06 -5.62
N SER A 58 -2.45 -3.21 -5.15
CA SER A 58 -2.16 -1.95 -4.48
C SER A 58 -2.57 -2.03 -3.01
N VAL A 59 -1.80 -1.38 -2.15
CA VAL A 59 -2.04 -1.38 -0.70
C VAL A 59 -2.30 0.05 -0.25
N LEU A 60 -3.51 0.28 0.26
CA LEU A 60 -3.93 1.55 0.82
C LEU A 60 -3.77 1.52 2.35
N LEU A 61 -3.11 2.56 2.84
CA LEU A 61 -2.77 2.77 4.24
C LEU A 61 -3.41 4.06 4.75
N GLY A 62 -3.32 4.30 6.05
CA GLY A 62 -3.83 5.50 6.71
C GLY A 62 -3.09 6.78 6.31
N ARG A 63 -3.51 7.90 6.92
CA ARG A 63 -3.12 9.28 6.56
C ARG A 63 -1.60 9.54 6.47
N TYR A 64 -0.78 8.77 7.19
CA TYR A 64 0.68 8.95 7.26
C TYR A 64 1.45 7.67 6.89
N GLY A 65 0.88 6.82 6.02
CA GLY A 65 1.51 5.55 5.67
C GLY A 65 1.49 4.50 6.79
N GLN A 66 0.80 4.79 7.89
CA GLN A 66 0.60 3.84 8.97
C GLN A 66 -0.49 2.83 8.60
N PRO A 67 -0.34 1.56 8.98
CA PRO A 67 -1.42 0.60 8.85
C PRO A 67 -2.61 0.99 9.76
N PHE A 68 -3.80 0.52 9.42
CA PHE A 68 -4.98 0.72 10.25
C PHE A 68 -4.89 -0.12 11.52
N LEU A 69 -5.32 0.46 12.64
CA LEU A 69 -5.26 -0.17 13.97
C LEU A 69 -6.17 -1.40 14.12
N SER A 70 -7.24 -1.47 13.33
CA SER A 70 -8.17 -2.60 13.29
C SER A 70 -8.85 -2.71 11.92
N GLN A 71 -9.51 -3.84 11.67
CA GLN A 71 -10.31 -4.03 10.47
C GLN A 71 -11.43 -2.98 10.36
N GLU A 72 -12.15 -2.70 11.46
CA GLU A 72 -13.24 -1.72 11.50
C GLU A 72 -12.74 -0.30 11.24
N SER A 73 -11.50 0.00 11.65
CA SER A 73 -10.84 1.27 11.34
C SER A 73 -10.59 1.41 9.82
N ALA A 74 -10.09 0.34 9.19
CA ALA A 74 -9.89 0.29 7.74
C ALA A 74 -11.22 0.43 6.98
N GLU A 75 -12.27 -0.26 7.40
CA GLU A 75 -13.59 -0.22 6.77
C GLU A 75 -14.30 1.14 6.92
N ARG A 76 -14.07 1.87 8.03
CA ARG A 76 -14.58 3.24 8.21
C ARG A 76 -13.79 4.30 7.45
N SER A 77 -12.60 3.96 6.95
CA SER A 77 -11.72 4.90 6.26
C SER A 77 -12.38 5.51 5.02
N LYS A 78 -11.96 6.73 4.65
CA LYS A 78 -12.41 7.38 3.42
C LYS A 78 -12.13 6.50 2.19
N SER A 79 -10.93 5.91 2.13
CA SER A 79 -10.51 5.03 1.03
C SER A 79 -11.45 3.85 0.83
N TYR A 80 -11.81 3.13 1.91
CA TYR A 80 -12.74 2.01 1.83
C TYR A 80 -14.15 2.44 1.39
N ARG A 81 -14.65 3.55 1.94
CA ARG A 81 -15.97 4.08 1.58
C ARG A 81 -16.04 4.49 0.09
N LEU A 82 -14.98 5.11 -0.44
CA LEU A 82 -14.90 5.47 -1.86
C LEU A 82 -14.84 4.22 -2.75
N LEU A 83 -14.05 3.21 -2.36
CA LEU A 83 -13.99 1.93 -3.07
C LEU A 83 -15.36 1.24 -3.12
N LYS A 84 -16.06 1.20 -1.98
CA LYS A 84 -17.39 0.59 -1.86
C LYS A 84 -18.46 1.29 -2.72
N LYS A 85 -18.31 2.60 -2.94
CA LYS A 85 -19.18 3.39 -3.81
C LYS A 85 -18.77 3.35 -5.29
N GLY A 86 -17.63 2.75 -5.62
CA GLY A 86 -17.06 2.78 -6.98
C GLY A 86 -16.47 4.14 -7.37
N GLU A 87 -16.24 5.03 -6.41
CA GLU A 87 -15.76 6.41 -6.62
C GLU A 87 -14.24 6.54 -6.52
N MET A 88 -13.54 5.49 -6.06
CA MET A 88 -12.09 5.50 -5.93
C MET A 88 -11.41 5.19 -7.26
N VAL A 89 -10.55 6.08 -7.74
CA VAL A 89 -9.74 5.90 -8.95
C VAL A 89 -8.26 5.85 -8.55
N LEU A 90 -7.58 4.74 -8.86
CA LEU A 90 -6.13 4.60 -8.66
C LEU A 90 -5.32 5.20 -9.83
N GLY A 91 -5.99 5.57 -10.92
CA GLY A 91 -5.47 6.19 -12.13
C GLY A 91 -6.39 5.89 -13.33
N ASP A 92 -6.30 6.68 -14.40
CA ASP A 92 -7.22 6.63 -15.55
C ASP A 92 -7.16 5.30 -16.36
N MET A 93 -6.16 4.46 -16.11
CA MET A 93 -5.91 3.20 -16.81
C MET A 93 -6.02 1.96 -15.90
N VAL A 94 -6.65 2.10 -14.74
CA VAL A 94 -6.74 1.02 -13.75
C VAL A 94 -8.21 0.66 -13.52
N LYS A 95 -8.56 -0.59 -13.84
CA LYS A 95 -9.88 -1.14 -13.50
C LYS A 95 -9.78 -1.94 -12.21
N ILE A 96 -10.48 -1.51 -11.16
CA ILE A 96 -10.53 -2.24 -9.89
C ILE A 96 -11.37 -3.52 -10.09
N LYS A 97 -10.80 -4.69 -9.77
CA LYS A 97 -11.50 -5.99 -9.82
C LYS A 97 -12.18 -6.30 -8.49
N SER A 98 -11.44 -6.12 -7.41
CA SER A 98 -11.92 -6.37 -6.05
C SER A 98 -11.06 -5.63 -5.05
N PHE A 99 -11.58 -5.45 -3.84
CA PHE A 99 -10.81 -4.95 -2.70
C PHE A 99 -11.21 -5.69 -1.44
N THR A 100 -10.27 -5.83 -0.50
CA THR A 100 -10.46 -6.55 0.76
C THR A 100 -9.58 -5.92 1.84
N VAL A 101 -9.94 -6.11 3.11
CA VAL A 101 -9.09 -5.69 4.24
C VAL A 101 -8.29 -6.90 4.70
N LYS A 102 -6.97 -6.77 4.79
CA LYS A 102 -6.10 -7.85 5.26
C LYS A 102 -5.18 -7.36 6.38
N PHE A 103 -5.02 -8.20 7.38
CA PHE A 103 -3.95 -8.03 8.36
C PHE A 103 -2.60 -8.41 7.73
N VAL A 104 -1.61 -7.55 7.95
CA VAL A 104 -0.23 -7.75 7.52
C VAL A 104 0.62 -7.64 8.79
N MET A 105 0.99 -8.79 9.33
CA MET A 105 1.61 -8.92 10.66
C MET A 105 2.96 -8.20 10.72
N GLU A 106 3.72 -8.29 9.64
CA GLU A 106 5.09 -7.77 9.51
C GLU A 106 5.16 -6.25 9.54
N ILE A 107 4.05 -5.57 9.20
CA ILE A 107 3.92 -4.11 9.32
C ILE A 107 3.11 -3.71 10.56
N GLY A 108 2.54 -4.67 11.30
CA GLY A 108 1.81 -4.42 12.54
C GLY A 108 0.46 -3.72 12.33
N GLY A 109 -0.37 -4.17 11.39
CA GLY A 109 -1.75 -3.67 11.28
C GLY A 109 -2.51 -4.12 10.04
N PHE A 110 -3.63 -3.45 9.78
CA PHE A 110 -4.52 -3.75 8.65
C PHE A 110 -4.27 -2.83 7.48
N ALA A 111 -4.43 -3.36 6.27
CA ALA A 111 -4.38 -2.57 5.05
C ALA A 111 -5.56 -2.93 4.14
N ILE A 112 -5.99 -1.96 3.32
CA ILE A 112 -6.96 -2.22 2.27
C ILE A 112 -6.19 -2.63 1.03
N VAL A 113 -6.40 -3.87 0.61
CA VAL A 113 -5.75 -4.49 -0.53
C VAL A 113 -6.68 -4.36 -1.72
N VAL A 114 -6.24 -3.68 -2.76
CA VAL A 114 -7.00 -3.49 -4.00
C VAL A 114 -6.35 -4.34 -5.09
N LYS A 115 -7.14 -5.24 -5.68
CA LYS A 115 -6.76 -5.98 -6.88
C LYS A 115 -7.30 -5.25 -8.09
N TYR A 116 -6.46 -5.06 -9.09
CA TYR A 116 -6.83 -4.31 -10.28
C TYR A 116 -6.31 -4.96 -11.56
N GLU A 117 -6.84 -4.52 -12.70
CA GLU A 117 -6.32 -4.81 -14.03
C GLU A 117 -5.74 -3.52 -14.60
N ASN A 118 -4.51 -3.58 -15.09
CA ASN A 118 -3.94 -2.48 -15.84
C ASN A 118 -4.39 -2.58 -17.30
N THR A 119 -5.16 -1.61 -17.80
CA THR A 119 -5.70 -1.66 -19.17
C THR A 119 -4.62 -1.40 -20.23
N GLN A 120 -3.46 -0.87 -19.84
CA GLN A 120 -2.35 -0.56 -20.73
C GLN A 120 -1.63 -1.82 -21.24
N HIS A 121 -1.51 -2.87 -20.42
CA HIS A 121 -0.86 -4.13 -20.82
C HIS A 121 -1.63 -4.93 -21.89
N LYS A 122 -2.90 -4.61 -22.15
CA LYS A 122 -3.66 -5.22 -23.25
C LYS A 122 -3.38 -4.58 -24.60
N ALA A 123 -2.92 -3.33 -24.64
CA ALA A 123 -2.65 -2.63 -25.90
C ALA A 123 -1.27 -2.99 -26.46
N ASP A 124 -0.29 -3.31 -25.61
CA ASP A 124 1.08 -3.65 -26.03
C ASP A 124 1.27 -5.15 -26.36
N ALA A 125 0.24 -5.97 -26.17
CA ALA A 125 0.27 -7.44 -26.37
C ALA A 125 -0.63 -7.91 -27.53
N ALA A 126 -1.18 -6.97 -28.32
CA ALA A 126 -2.00 -7.22 -29.51
C ALA A 126 -1.29 -6.68 -30.75
#